data_AF-A0A9N9J0B9-F1
#
_entry.id   AF-A0A9N9J0B9-F1
#
_cell.length_a   1.000
_cell.length_b   1.000
_cell.length_c   1.000
_cell.angle_alpha   90.00
_cell.angle_beta   90.00
_cell.angle_gamma   90.00
#
_symmetry.space_group_name_H-M   'P 1'
#
loop_
_entity.id
_entity.type
_entity.pdbx_description
1 polymer ?
#
loop_
_entity_poly.entity_id
_entity_poly.type
_entity_poly.pdbx_seq_one_letter_code
_entity_poly.pdbx_strand_id
1 'polypeptide(L)'
;WMDNTDEYERLDQVPYSLQLLYRASRDGNKATKFHQKCDNKGATIVVAKIEGSEKLVGGYNSSCWNSSSKYENLADSFIFLIKDRNNSDKGFTLGRINNNTSAIYNNSSYGPTFGGSHDLHCRFKSWSSNQ
;
A
#
# COMPACT_ATOMS: atom_id res chain seq x y z
N TRP A 1 -17.48 10.75 7.74
CA TRP A 1 -18.74 10.25 7.16
C TRP A 1 -18.45 8.83 6.73
N MET A 2 -18.98 7.85 7.44
CA MET A 2 -18.83 6.43 7.07
C MET A 2 -20.24 5.87 7.15
N ASP A 3 -20.89 5.80 5.99
CA ASP A 3 -22.18 5.15 5.92
C ASP A 3 -21.96 3.64 5.90
N ASN A 4 -22.40 3.07 7.02
CA ASN A 4 -22.65 1.67 7.25
C ASN A 4 -23.74 1.21 6.27
N THR A 5 -23.37 0.51 5.20
CA THR A 5 -24.33 -0.24 4.38
C THR A 5 -23.71 -1.56 3.97
N ASP A 6 -24.50 -2.62 4.14
CA ASP A 6 -24.20 -4.03 3.91
C ASP A 6 -23.95 -4.38 2.42
N GLU A 7 -23.18 -3.58 1.67
CA GLU A 7 -22.87 -3.84 0.27
C GLU A 7 -21.54 -4.57 0.12
N TYR A 8 -21.55 -5.86 0.43
CA TYR A 8 -20.54 -6.78 -0.10
C TYR A 8 -20.88 -7.28 -1.52
N GLU A 9 -21.90 -6.71 -2.18
CA GLU A 9 -22.39 -7.16 -3.48
C GLU A 9 -22.42 -6.04 -4.52
N ARG A 10 -21.29 -5.85 -5.21
CA ARG A 10 -21.14 -5.69 -6.67
C ARG A 10 -19.87 -4.90 -6.99
N LEU A 11 -18.81 -5.63 -7.34
CA LEU A 11 -17.62 -5.04 -7.97
C LEU A 11 -17.98 -4.21 -9.22
N ASP A 12 -19.15 -4.47 -9.83
CA ASP A 12 -19.69 -3.78 -11.00
C ASP A 12 -20.15 -2.33 -10.73
N GLN A 13 -20.27 -1.91 -9.46
CA GLN A 13 -20.66 -0.55 -9.08
C GLN A 13 -19.51 0.30 -8.52
N VAL A 14 -18.30 -0.26 -8.45
CA VAL A 14 -17.12 0.48 -8.02
C VAL A 14 -16.75 1.47 -9.14
N PRO A 15 -16.82 2.80 -8.92
CA PRO A 15 -16.63 3.79 -9.98
C PRO A 15 -15.14 3.97 -10.37
N TYR A 16 -14.31 2.97 -10.07
CA TYR A 16 -12.86 2.99 -10.25
C TYR A 16 -12.41 1.70 -10.94
N SER A 17 -11.51 1.83 -11.92
CA SER A 17 -10.84 0.70 -12.55
C SER A 17 -9.43 0.56 -12.00
N LEU A 18 -9.03 -0.66 -11.64
CA LEU A 18 -7.67 -0.94 -11.19
C LEU A 18 -6.77 -1.32 -12.37
N GLN A 19 -5.76 -0.49 -12.62
CA GLN A 19 -4.71 -0.79 -13.58
C GLN A 19 -3.44 -1.29 -12.87
N LEU A 20 -2.94 -2.45 -13.27
CA LEU A 20 -1.68 -2.97 -12.72
C LEU A 20 -0.46 -2.21 -13.27
N LEU A 21 0.17 -1.39 -12.43
CA LEU A 21 1.38 -0.64 -12.76
C LEU A 21 2.66 -1.48 -12.66
N TYR A 22 2.85 -2.17 -11.53
CA TYR A 22 4.06 -2.91 -11.19
C TYR A 22 3.74 -4.24 -10.50
N ARG A 23 4.49 -5.28 -10.85
CA ARG A 23 4.48 -6.59 -10.16
C ARG A 23 5.90 -7.12 -10.07
N ALA A 24 6.42 -7.32 -8.86
CA ALA A 24 7.82 -7.72 -8.64
C ALA A 24 8.26 -8.97 -9.44
N SER A 25 7.39 -9.97 -9.57
CA SER A 25 7.67 -11.20 -10.34
C SER A 25 7.70 -11.00 -11.85
N ARG A 26 7.09 -9.93 -12.38
CA ARG A 26 7.06 -9.60 -13.82
C ARG A 26 8.10 -8.54 -14.17
N ASP A 27 8.20 -7.51 -13.35
CA ASP A 27 8.92 -6.27 -13.66
C ASP A 27 10.31 -6.19 -12.99
N GLY A 28 10.63 -7.17 -12.14
CA GLY A 28 11.88 -7.26 -11.39
C GLY A 28 11.78 -6.60 -10.01
N ASN A 29 12.27 -7.29 -8.98
CA ASN A 29 12.12 -6.87 -7.58
C ASN A 29 13.19 -5.88 -7.12
N LYS A 30 13.15 -4.64 -7.64
CA LYS A 30 14.04 -3.54 -7.24
C LYS A 30 13.23 -2.27 -6.99
N ALA A 31 13.60 -1.49 -5.97
CA ALA A 31 13.05 -0.16 -5.69
C ALA A 31 13.01 0.73 -6.94
N THR A 32 14.10 0.75 -7.70
CA THR A 32 14.20 1.51 -8.95
C THR A 32 13.19 1.05 -10.00
N LYS A 33 12.82 -0.23 -10.06
CA LYS A 33 11.79 -0.74 -10.98
C LYS A 33 10.38 -0.35 -10.55
N PHE A 34 10.13 -0.30 -9.24
CA PHE A 34 8.89 0.24 -8.70
C PHE A 34 8.74 1.72 -9.07
N HIS A 35 9.72 2.56 -8.75
CA HIS A 35 9.67 3.99 -9.04
C HIS A 35 9.59 4.30 -10.54
N GLN A 36 10.30 3.55 -11.40
CA GLN A 36 10.16 3.66 -12.86
C GLN A 36 8.73 3.47 -13.38
N LYS A 37 7.90 2.69 -12.69
CA LYS A 37 6.53 2.33 -13.12
C LYS A 37 5.44 3.08 -12.37
N CYS A 38 5.66 3.40 -11.10
CA CYS A 38 4.64 3.91 -10.19
C CYS A 38 4.74 5.42 -9.92
N ASP A 39 5.89 6.05 -10.21
CA ASP A 39 6.03 7.49 -9.98
C ASP A 39 5.06 8.29 -10.88
N ASN A 40 4.45 9.32 -10.30
CA ASN A 40 3.52 10.26 -10.93
C ASN A 40 2.27 9.58 -11.54
N LYS A 41 1.84 8.43 -11.00
CA LYS A 41 0.64 7.71 -11.46
C LYS A 41 -0.63 8.02 -10.68
N GLY A 42 -0.60 9.03 -9.80
CA GLY A 42 -1.71 9.33 -8.90
C GLY A 42 -1.86 8.27 -7.81
N ALA A 43 -3.07 8.18 -7.25
CA ALA A 43 -3.36 7.35 -6.10
C ALA A 43 -3.11 5.86 -6.42
N THR A 44 -2.47 5.15 -5.49
CA THR A 44 -2.07 3.75 -5.72
C THR A 44 -2.30 2.88 -4.50
N ILE A 45 -2.69 1.64 -4.75
CA ILE A 45 -2.73 0.58 -3.74
C ILE A 45 -1.55 -0.35 -3.98
N VAL A 46 -0.82 -0.64 -2.91
CA VAL A 46 0.28 -1.61 -2.89
C VAL A 46 -0.19 -2.83 -2.11
N VAL A 47 0.02 -4.02 -2.69
CA VAL A 47 -0.32 -5.30 -2.06
C VAL A 47 0.88 -6.22 -2.15
N ALA A 48 1.22 -6.87 -1.03
CA ALA A 48 2.27 -7.87 -0.94
C ALA A 48 1.78 -9.11 -0.19
N LYS A 49 2.18 -10.28 -0.70
CA LYS A 49 1.97 -11.56 0.00
C LYS A 49 3.17 -11.83 0.90
N ILE A 50 2.91 -12.18 2.17
CA ILE A 50 3.96 -12.60 3.09
C ILE A 50 4.36 -14.05 2.74
N GLU A 51 5.64 -14.25 2.48
CA GLU A 51 6.20 -15.56 2.10
C GLU A 51 5.86 -16.64 3.15
N GLY A 52 5.51 -17.84 2.68
CA GLY A 52 5.11 -18.95 3.55
C GLY A 52 3.75 -18.78 4.24
N SER A 53 2.95 -17.78 3.88
CA SER A 53 1.61 -17.57 4.47
C SER A 53 0.58 -17.09 3.45
N GLU A 54 -0.70 -17.13 3.82
CA GLU A 54 -1.79 -16.56 3.02
C GLU A 54 -2.13 -15.10 3.41
N LYS A 55 -1.30 -14.48 4.27
CA LYS A 55 -1.48 -13.08 4.67
C LYS A 55 -1.09 -12.14 3.54
N LEU A 56 -1.87 -11.07 3.38
CA LEU A 56 -1.50 -9.93 2.53
C LEU A 56 -1.29 -8.70 3.39
N VAL A 57 -0.25 -7.95 3.09
CA VAL A 57 0.03 -6.65 3.71
C VAL A 57 0.16 -5.60 2.62
N GLY A 58 -0.16 -4.35 2.94
CA GLY A 58 -0.11 -3.31 1.95
C GLY A 58 -0.50 -1.95 2.48
N GLY A 59 -0.67 -1.01 1.56
CA GLY A 59 -1.12 0.32 1.88
C GLY A 59 -1.61 1.09 0.66
N TYR A 60 -2.39 2.11 0.94
CA TYR A 60 -2.91 3.07 -0.02
C TYR A 60 -2.17 4.39 0.13
N ASN A 61 -1.58 4.87 -0.97
CA ASN A 61 -1.06 6.23 -1.09
C ASN A 61 -2.12 7.07 -1.82
N SER A 62 -2.68 8.06 -1.13
CA SER A 62 -3.75 8.93 -1.63
C SER A 62 -3.27 10.03 -2.60
N SER A 63 -1.97 10.22 -2.73
CA SER A 63 -1.32 11.14 -3.68
C SER A 63 -0.60 10.34 -4.75
N CYS A 64 0.67 10.58 -5.03
CA CYS A 64 1.49 9.79 -5.94
C CYS A 64 2.84 9.43 -5.31
N TRP A 65 3.57 8.52 -5.94
CA TRP A 65 5.00 8.34 -5.68
C TRP A 65 5.79 9.34 -6.55
N ASN A 66 6.89 9.90 -6.05
CA ASN A 66 7.62 10.95 -6.78
C ASN A 66 9.13 10.98 -6.59
N SER A 67 9.71 9.99 -5.89
CA SER A 67 11.16 9.92 -5.65
C SER A 67 11.79 11.16 -5.00
N SER A 68 11.01 12.03 -4.35
CA SER A 68 11.46 13.31 -3.77
C SER A 68 12.42 13.17 -2.57
N SER A 69 12.57 11.96 -2.04
CA SER A 69 13.31 11.64 -0.80
C SER A 69 12.79 12.40 0.42
N LYS A 70 11.50 12.76 0.40
CA LYS A 70 10.80 13.49 1.47
C LYS A 70 9.64 12.67 2.02
N TYR A 71 9.21 13.06 3.20
CA TYR A 71 7.95 12.63 3.78
C TYR A 71 6.81 13.52 3.27
N GLU A 72 5.68 12.89 3.00
CA GLU A 72 4.43 13.56 2.65
C GLU A 72 3.38 13.35 3.73
N ASN A 73 2.58 14.39 3.98
CA ASN A 73 1.47 14.34 4.94
C ASN A 73 0.18 14.05 4.17
N LEU A 74 -0.25 12.81 4.20
CA LEU A 74 -1.38 12.31 3.41
C LEU A 74 -2.38 11.60 4.33
N ALA A 75 -3.27 12.37 4.97
CA ALA A 75 -4.20 11.87 5.99
C ALA A 75 -5.13 10.74 5.48
N ASP A 76 -5.42 10.73 4.17
CA ASP A 76 -6.25 9.69 3.54
C ASP A 76 -5.46 8.41 3.19
N SER A 77 -4.14 8.40 3.38
CA SER A 77 -3.32 7.19 3.21
C SER A 77 -3.49 6.26 4.41
N PHE A 78 -3.39 4.96 4.16
CA PHE A 78 -3.54 3.94 5.20
C PHE A 78 -2.74 2.69 4.87
N ILE A 79 -2.44 1.88 5.88
CA ILE A 79 -1.88 0.54 5.73
C ILE A 79 -2.93 -0.50 6.10
N PHE A 80 -2.78 -1.72 5.61
CA PHE A 80 -3.68 -2.81 5.94
C PHE A 80 -2.96 -4.15 6.03
N LEU A 81 -3.57 -5.06 6.78
CA LEU A 81 -3.23 -6.48 6.87
C LEU A 81 -4.50 -7.30 6.63
N ILE A 82 -4.50 -8.15 5.62
CA ILE A 82 -5.49 -9.20 5.41
C ILE A 82 -4.93 -10.48 6.01
N LYS A 83 -5.64 -11.05 6.99
CA LYS A 83 -5.13 -12.19 7.77
C LYS A 83 -5.10 -13.50 6.98
N ASP A 84 -5.95 -13.63 5.96
CA ASP A 84 -5.98 -14.77 5.04
C ASP A 84 -6.68 -14.38 3.73
N ARG A 85 -5.95 -14.40 2.62
CA ARG A 85 -6.50 -14.03 1.31
C ARG A 85 -7.54 -15.00 0.76
N ASN A 86 -7.62 -16.21 1.31
CA ASN A 86 -8.59 -17.22 0.88
C ASN A 86 -9.78 -17.31 1.84
N ASN A 87 -9.78 -16.56 2.95
CA ASN A 87 -10.85 -16.59 3.94
C ASN A 87 -11.06 -15.20 4.56
N SER A 88 -12.07 -14.49 4.05
CA SER A 88 -12.47 -13.16 4.51
C SER A 88 -12.93 -13.12 5.97
N ASP A 89 -13.46 -14.23 6.51
CA ASP A 89 -13.99 -14.30 7.88
C ASP A 89 -12.87 -14.20 8.93
N LYS A 90 -11.63 -14.49 8.55
CA LYS A 90 -10.47 -14.26 9.43
C LYS A 90 -10.19 -12.77 9.66
N GLY A 91 -10.79 -11.91 8.84
CA GLY A 91 -10.80 -10.47 9.00
C GLY A 91 -9.56 -9.75 8.45
N PHE A 92 -9.63 -8.43 8.55
CA PHE A 92 -8.55 -7.52 8.16
C PHE A 92 -8.27 -6.52 9.29
N THR A 93 -7.11 -5.90 9.24
CA THR A 93 -6.71 -4.80 10.13
C THR A 93 -6.36 -3.61 9.26
N LEU A 94 -6.81 -2.43 9.68
CA LEU A 94 -6.57 -1.16 8.99
C LEU A 94 -5.81 -0.23 9.93
N GLY A 95 -4.61 0.20 9.53
CA GLY A 95 -3.84 1.23 10.21
C GLY A 95 -4.04 2.57 9.51
N ARG A 96 -4.61 3.54 10.22
CA ARG A 96 -4.78 4.92 9.74
C ARG A 96 -3.79 5.83 10.44
N ILE A 97 -3.41 6.91 9.77
CA ILE A 97 -2.51 7.91 10.32
C ILE A 97 -3.23 8.66 11.44
N ASN A 98 -2.63 8.66 12.63
CA ASN A 98 -3.18 9.34 13.81
C ASN A 98 -2.57 10.73 14.04
N ASN A 99 -1.34 10.96 13.57
CA ASN A 99 -0.59 12.21 13.72
C ASN A 99 -0.10 12.68 12.34
N ASN A 100 -0.34 13.96 12.05
CA ASN A 100 -0.28 14.57 10.72
C ASN A 100 1.14 14.74 10.13
N THR A 101 2.11 13.98 10.59
CA THR A 101 3.50 14.06 10.12
C THR A 101 3.94 12.71 9.57
N SER A 102 4.30 12.71 8.29
CA SER A 102 5.07 11.65 7.63
C SER A 102 4.30 10.37 7.26
N ALA A 103 3.25 10.48 6.44
CA ALA A 103 2.43 9.36 5.96
C ALA A 103 3.13 8.44 4.95
N ILE A 104 3.87 9.02 4.01
CA ILE A 104 4.54 8.33 2.90
C ILE A 104 5.97 8.84 2.81
N TYR A 105 6.93 7.93 2.63
CA TYR A 105 8.32 8.29 2.34
C TYR A 105 8.68 7.96 0.89
N ASN A 106 9.04 8.98 0.13
CA ASN A 106 9.23 8.90 -1.33
C ASN A 106 10.70 8.82 -1.74
N ASN A 107 11.49 7.87 -1.23
CA ASN A 107 12.90 7.72 -1.62
C ASN A 107 13.08 6.66 -2.71
N SER A 108 13.70 7.04 -3.83
CA SER A 108 13.91 6.16 -5.00
C SER A 108 14.73 4.89 -4.74
N SER A 109 15.51 4.86 -3.66
CA SER A 109 16.27 3.68 -3.21
C SER A 109 15.47 2.72 -2.34
N TYR A 110 14.25 3.11 -1.95
CA TYR A 110 13.30 2.32 -1.18
C TYR A 110 12.15 1.86 -2.09
N GLY A 111 11.51 0.75 -1.74
CA GLY A 111 10.22 0.41 -2.31
C GLY A 111 9.13 1.31 -1.72
N PRO A 112 7.86 0.91 -1.90
CA PRO A 112 6.75 1.58 -1.23
C PRO A 112 6.97 1.61 0.30
N THR A 113 6.84 2.82 0.88
CA THR A 113 7.13 3.09 2.29
C THR A 113 6.04 3.96 2.89
N PHE A 114 5.41 3.45 3.94
CA PHE A 114 4.30 4.06 4.68
C PHE A 114 4.71 4.32 6.14
N GLY A 115 4.22 5.42 6.70
CA GLY A 115 4.42 5.84 8.09
C GLY A 115 5.76 6.52 8.37
N GLY A 116 5.75 7.42 9.37
CA GLY A 116 6.87 8.34 9.63
C GLY A 116 8.10 7.66 10.19
N SER A 117 7.89 6.50 10.80
CA SER A 117 8.94 5.60 11.29
C SER A 117 9.10 4.36 10.43
N HIS A 118 8.61 4.37 9.18
CA HIS A 118 8.56 3.18 8.31
C HIS A 118 7.65 2.08 8.87
N ASP A 119 6.46 2.47 9.33
CA ASP A 119 5.43 1.60 9.89
C ASP A 119 5.14 0.40 8.99
N LEU A 120 5.24 0.57 7.67
CA LEU A 120 5.30 -0.53 6.71
C LEU A 120 6.19 -0.14 5.53
N HIS A 121 7.23 -0.91 5.25
CA HIS A 121 8.06 -0.64 4.08
C HIS A 121 8.65 -1.89 3.43
N CYS A 122 8.90 -1.79 2.12
CA CYS A 122 9.59 -2.82 1.35
C CYS A 122 11.00 -2.37 0.97
N ARG A 123 12.00 -3.16 1.36
CA ARG A 123 13.39 -2.98 0.93
C ARG A 123 13.91 -4.29 0.34
N PHE A 124 14.23 -4.27 -0.95
CA PHE A 124 14.59 -5.46 -1.73
C PHE A 124 13.51 -6.55 -1.69
N LYS A 125 13.73 -7.63 -0.92
CA LYS A 125 12.81 -8.78 -0.76
C LYS A 125 12.10 -8.77 0.60
N SER A 126 12.41 -7.83 1.47
CA SER A 126 11.95 -7.84 2.85
C SER A 126 10.92 -6.75 3.06
N TRP A 127 9.77 -7.17 3.58
CA TRP A 127 8.78 -6.28 4.18
C TRP A 127 9.04 -6.21 5.67
N SER A 128 9.00 -4.99 6.22
CA SER A 128 9.17 -4.73 7.64
C SER A 128 8.03 -3.84 8.13
N SER A 129 7.59 -4.10 9.37
CA SER A 129 6.57 -3.33 10.08
C SER A 129 7.10 -2.91 11.44
N ASN A 130 6.78 -1.68 11.85
CA ASN A 130 7.02 -1.18 13.21
C ASN A 130 5.74 -1.08 14.05
N GLN A 131 4.60 -1.52 13.49
CA GLN A 131 3.35 -1.77 14.23
C GLN A 131 3.22 -3.23 14.66
#